data_AF-A0A1E5XTV9-F1
#
_entry.id   AF-A0A1E5XTV9-F1
#
_cell.length_a   1.000
_cell.length_b   1.000
_cell.length_c   1.000
_cell.angle_alpha   90.00
_cell.angle_beta   90.00
_cell.angle_gamma   90.00
#
_symmetry.space_group_name_H-M   'P 1'
#
loop_
_entity.id
_entity.type
_entity.pdbx_description
1 polymer ?
#
loop_
_entity_poly.entity_id
_entity_poly.type
_entity_poly.pdbx_seq_one_letter_code
_entity_poly.pdbx_strand_id
1 'polypeptide(L)'
;MSLLNRKSLALLVAAGLIAVTPLALHAAQPPANAPAAETAAPAEAPAADAAAVELDPLLAGADINRGVVVYGSKGGNCVSCHGWDGNGLGKNPRSEGAAALLRESGLDAQGFIEIISCGIPGTPMPYHDASAYKDDRCYGMTKADFEEGQMPHKGKSLKKEDIISLVAYIQTHIQGKPKATYEDCAFYFGASAEKACAFLKK
;
A
#
# COMPACT_ATOMS: atom_id res chain seq x y z
N MET A 1 16.13 48.26 29.23
CA MET A 1 17.31 47.51 29.72
C MET A 1 17.46 46.30 28.80
N SER A 2 18.23 46.39 27.71
CA SER A 2 19.69 46.10 27.62
C SER A 2 19.97 44.65 28.07
N LEU A 3 20.54 43.71 27.31
CA LEU A 3 21.65 43.74 26.34
C LEU A 3 21.48 42.55 25.36
N LEU A 4 21.54 42.72 24.03
CA LEU A 4 22.73 42.60 23.18
C LEU A 4 23.54 41.27 23.27
N ASN A 5 23.45 40.51 22.17
CA ASN A 5 24.56 40.16 21.27
C ASN A 5 25.62 39.13 21.71
N ARG A 6 25.84 38.10 20.86
CA ARG A 6 27.18 37.74 20.37
C ARG A 6 27.16 36.87 19.11
N LYS A 7 27.51 37.53 17.99
CA LYS A 7 28.04 36.97 16.75
C LYS A 7 29.34 36.17 16.96
N SER A 8 29.56 35.13 16.15
CA SER A 8 30.86 34.59 15.70
C SER A 8 30.53 33.76 14.44
N LEU A 9 30.76 34.19 13.19
CA LEU A 9 32.00 34.49 12.46
C LEU A 9 33.01 33.33 12.46
N ALA A 10 33.01 32.53 11.37
CA ALA A 10 34.23 32.01 10.74
C ALA A 10 33.91 31.40 9.36
N LEU A 11 34.31 32.14 8.33
CA LEU A 11 34.45 31.70 6.95
C LEU A 11 35.81 31.01 6.84
N LEU A 12 35.91 29.78 6.33
CA LEU A 12 37.19 29.22 5.85
C LEU A 12 36.97 28.40 4.58
N VAL A 13 37.43 29.01 3.48
CA VAL A 13 37.65 28.43 2.16
C VAL A 13 38.87 27.52 2.23
N ALA A 14 38.78 26.31 1.69
CA ALA A 14 39.95 25.52 1.32
C ALA A 14 39.69 24.88 -0.06
N ALA A 15 40.22 25.54 -1.09
CA ALA A 15 40.33 24.99 -2.44
C ALA A 15 41.53 24.04 -2.47
N GLY A 16 41.26 22.75 -2.64
CA GLY A 16 42.29 21.72 -2.83
C GLY A 16 42.56 21.48 -4.31
N LEU A 17 43.74 21.89 -4.77
CA LEU A 17 44.31 21.58 -6.08
C LEU A 17 44.58 20.07 -6.19
N ILE A 18 43.90 19.39 -7.12
CA ILE A 18 44.24 18.02 -7.50
C ILE A 18 45.13 18.08 -8.74
N ALA A 19 46.36 17.61 -8.58
CA ALA A 19 47.39 17.56 -9.59
C ALA A 19 47.03 16.58 -10.72
N VAL A 20 47.13 17.06 -11.95
CA VAL A 20 47.01 16.29 -13.19
C VAL A 20 48.34 15.55 -13.42
N THR A 21 48.29 14.23 -13.47
CA THR A 21 49.41 13.40 -13.97
C THR A 21 48.96 12.70 -15.26
N PRO A 22 49.69 12.87 -16.38
CA PRO A 22 49.37 12.16 -17.62
C PRO A 22 49.96 10.75 -17.55
N LEU A 23 49.10 9.74 -17.44
CA LEU A 23 49.52 8.34 -17.59
C LEU A 23 49.50 7.96 -19.07
N ALA A 24 50.67 7.55 -19.55
CA ALA A 24 50.98 7.25 -20.93
C ALA A 24 50.10 6.15 -21.53
N LEU A 25 49.62 6.43 -22.75
CA LEU A 25 48.99 5.51 -23.67
C LEU A 25 50.00 4.42 -24.09
N HIS A 26 49.93 3.24 -23.46
CA HIS A 26 50.56 2.03 -23.99
C HIS A 26 49.56 1.30 -24.88
N ALA A 27 49.80 1.37 -26.18
CA ALA A 27 49.16 0.52 -27.18
C ALA A 27 49.64 -0.92 -26.98
N ALA A 28 48.79 -1.78 -26.39
CA ALA A 28 48.98 -3.22 -26.37
C ALA A 28 48.22 -3.84 -27.54
N GLN A 29 48.96 -4.52 -28.42
CA GLN A 29 48.43 -5.32 -29.52
C GLN A 29 47.74 -6.60 -28.98
N PRO A 30 46.67 -7.08 -29.62
CA PRO A 30 45.94 -8.26 -29.16
C PRO A 30 46.67 -9.56 -29.51
N PRO A 31 46.71 -10.56 -28.60
CA PRO A 31 47.09 -11.91 -28.97
C PRO A 31 45.95 -12.59 -29.74
N ALA A 32 46.29 -13.11 -30.92
CA ALA A 32 45.47 -14.04 -31.67
C ALA A 32 45.42 -15.41 -30.96
N ASN A 33 44.28 -16.09 -31.11
CA ASN A 33 43.96 -17.46 -30.72
C ASN A 33 43.49 -17.69 -29.27
N ALA A 34 42.17 -17.55 -29.09
CA ALA A 34 41.41 -18.31 -28.10
C ALA A 34 40.30 -19.10 -28.83
N PRO A 35 40.05 -20.36 -28.47
CA PRO A 35 39.01 -21.18 -29.11
C PRO A 35 37.62 -20.63 -28.78
N ALA A 36 36.72 -20.74 -29.76
CA ALA A 36 35.33 -20.31 -29.68
C ALA A 36 34.64 -20.93 -28.46
N ALA A 37 34.34 -20.10 -27.46
CA ALA A 37 33.41 -20.44 -26.40
C ALA A 37 32.01 -20.45 -27.00
N GLU A 38 31.39 -21.62 -26.95
CA GLU A 38 29.99 -21.88 -27.27
C GLU A 38 29.11 -20.84 -26.59
N THR A 39 28.35 -20.09 -27.38
CA THR A 39 27.38 -19.11 -26.89
C THR A 39 26.27 -19.86 -26.16
N ALA A 40 26.42 -20.02 -24.86
CA ALA A 40 25.28 -20.28 -23.99
C ALA A 40 24.32 -19.11 -24.13
N ALA A 41 23.17 -19.37 -24.75
CA ALA A 41 22.05 -18.44 -24.79
C ALA A 41 21.78 -17.94 -23.36
N PRO A 42 21.43 -16.66 -23.16
CA PRO A 42 20.97 -16.22 -21.86
C PRO A 42 19.77 -17.08 -21.50
N ALA A 43 19.89 -17.82 -20.39
CA ALA A 43 18.75 -18.47 -19.78
C ALA A 43 17.73 -17.37 -19.47
N GLU A 44 16.66 -17.30 -20.27
CA GLU A 44 15.45 -16.59 -19.90
C GLU A 44 15.05 -17.14 -18.53
N ALA A 45 15.12 -16.26 -17.52
CA ALA A 45 14.49 -16.53 -16.24
C ALA A 45 13.06 -16.97 -16.56
N PRO A 46 12.58 -18.11 -16.02
CA PRO A 46 11.19 -18.49 -16.24
C PRO A 46 10.35 -17.31 -15.76
N ALA A 47 9.63 -16.69 -16.70
CA ALA A 47 8.56 -15.79 -16.38
C ALA A 47 7.68 -16.57 -15.39
N ALA A 48 7.67 -16.13 -14.13
CA ALA A 48 6.69 -16.61 -13.19
C ALA A 48 5.35 -16.31 -13.85
N ASP A 49 4.64 -17.37 -14.23
CA ASP A 49 3.29 -17.31 -14.73
C ASP A 49 2.46 -16.68 -13.60
N ALA A 50 2.42 -15.35 -13.60
CA ALA A 50 1.45 -14.58 -12.84
C ALA A 50 0.13 -14.87 -13.54
N ALA A 51 -0.47 -16.02 -13.20
CA ALA A 51 -1.84 -16.30 -13.50
C ALA A 51 -2.61 -15.06 -13.08
N ALA A 52 -3.14 -14.32 -14.07
CA ALA A 52 -4.02 -13.21 -13.81
C ALA A 52 -5.15 -13.81 -12.98
N VAL A 53 -5.18 -13.50 -11.68
CA VAL A 53 -6.24 -13.95 -10.80
C VAL A 53 -7.52 -13.41 -11.43
N GLU A 54 -8.34 -14.31 -11.97
CA GLU A 54 -9.62 -13.93 -12.54
C GLU A 54 -10.45 -13.37 -11.39
N LEU A 55 -10.65 -12.06 -11.42
CA LEU A 55 -11.43 -11.37 -10.40
C LEU A 55 -12.90 -11.77 -10.54
N ASP A 56 -13.61 -11.78 -9.41
CA ASP A 56 -15.07 -11.86 -9.40
C ASP A 56 -15.67 -10.84 -10.39
N PRO A 57 -16.68 -11.20 -11.22
CA PRO A 57 -17.33 -10.28 -12.14
C PRO A 57 -17.85 -8.99 -11.50
N LEU A 58 -18.18 -9.00 -10.20
CA LEU A 58 -18.55 -7.80 -9.43
C LEU A 58 -17.42 -6.78 -9.34
N LEU A 59 -16.18 -7.21 -9.57
CA LEU A 59 -14.96 -6.41 -9.55
C LEU A 59 -14.46 -6.06 -10.97
N ALA A 60 -15.28 -6.30 -12.00
CA ALA A 60 -14.94 -5.92 -13.36
C ALA A 60 -14.61 -4.42 -13.46
N GLY A 61 -13.48 -4.11 -14.09
CA GLY A 61 -13.00 -2.74 -14.25
C GLY A 61 -12.29 -2.15 -13.02
N ALA A 62 -12.00 -2.96 -12.00
CA ALA A 62 -11.19 -2.53 -10.86
C ALA A 62 -9.78 -2.05 -11.27
N ASP A 63 -9.31 -0.98 -10.62
CA ASP A 63 -7.92 -0.54 -10.67
C ASP A 63 -7.26 -0.83 -9.32
N ILE A 64 -6.40 -1.84 -9.26
CA ILE A 64 -5.73 -2.26 -8.03
C ILE A 64 -4.84 -1.14 -7.45
N ASN A 65 -4.20 -0.33 -8.30
CA ASN A 65 -3.39 0.81 -7.85
C ASN A 65 -4.27 1.91 -7.26
N ARG A 66 -5.47 2.10 -7.80
CA ARG A 66 -6.47 2.96 -7.15
C ARG A 66 -6.90 2.37 -5.80
N GLY A 67 -7.11 1.06 -5.73
CA GLY A 67 -7.49 0.32 -4.53
C GLY A 67 -6.54 0.56 -3.35
N VAL A 68 -5.23 0.49 -3.57
CA VAL A 68 -4.24 0.74 -2.50
C VAL A 68 -4.30 2.20 -1.99
N VAL A 69 -4.55 3.17 -2.88
CA VAL A 69 -4.75 4.57 -2.49
C VAL A 69 -6.04 4.74 -1.68
N VAL A 70 -7.10 4.04 -2.06
CA VAL A 70 -8.38 4.02 -1.31
C VAL A 70 -8.17 3.39 0.07
N TYR A 71 -7.42 2.30 0.19
CA TYR A 71 -7.14 1.65 1.48
C TYR A 71 -6.34 2.57 2.43
N GLY A 72 -5.43 3.36 1.87
CA GLY A 72 -4.57 4.27 2.62
C GLY A 72 -5.28 5.44 3.31
N SER A 73 -4.51 6.21 4.08
CA SER A 73 -5.02 7.31 4.92
C SER A 73 -5.71 8.45 4.16
N LYS A 74 -5.32 8.67 2.90
CA LYS A 74 -5.90 9.69 2.03
C LYS A 74 -7.24 9.28 1.44
N GLY A 75 -7.43 7.99 1.15
CA GLY A 75 -8.68 7.39 0.70
C GLY A 75 -9.66 7.15 1.85
N GLY A 76 -10.20 5.94 1.98
CA GLY A 76 -11.09 5.49 3.05
C GLY A 76 -10.46 5.41 4.44
N ASN A 77 -9.13 5.53 4.57
CA ASN A 77 -8.40 5.45 5.84
C ASN A 77 -8.55 4.09 6.56
N CYS A 78 -8.73 3.02 5.77
CA CYS A 78 -8.87 1.64 6.23
C CYS A 78 -7.63 1.20 7.02
N VAL A 79 -6.44 1.60 6.55
CA VAL A 79 -5.14 1.34 7.20
C VAL A 79 -5.09 1.78 8.66
N SER A 80 -5.84 2.81 9.05
CA SER A 80 -5.81 3.29 10.43
C SER A 80 -6.31 2.25 11.44
N CYS A 81 -7.24 1.38 11.03
CA CYS A 81 -7.76 0.30 11.87
C CYS A 81 -7.15 -1.05 11.47
N HIS A 82 -7.11 -1.37 10.17
CA HIS A 82 -6.75 -2.71 9.71
C HIS A 82 -5.23 -2.94 9.53
N GLY A 83 -4.40 -1.92 9.74
CA GLY A 83 -2.96 -2.01 9.47
C GLY A 83 -2.64 -1.95 7.98
N TRP A 84 -1.37 -1.75 7.60
CA TRP A 84 -1.00 -1.63 6.18
C TRP A 84 -1.11 -2.96 5.43
N ASP A 85 -0.93 -4.07 6.15
CA ASP A 85 -0.94 -5.44 5.66
C ASP A 85 -2.24 -6.18 5.99
N GLY A 86 -3.25 -5.52 6.57
CA GLY A 86 -4.50 -6.15 6.95
C GLY A 86 -4.44 -6.99 8.24
N ASN A 87 -3.43 -6.80 9.08
CA ASN A 87 -3.24 -7.55 10.34
C ASN A 87 -4.08 -7.04 11.53
N GLY A 88 -4.98 -6.09 11.34
CA GLY A 88 -5.86 -5.59 12.41
C GLY A 88 -5.19 -4.70 13.47
N LEU A 89 -3.86 -4.52 13.40
CA LEU A 89 -3.06 -3.77 14.39
C LEU A 89 -2.94 -2.27 14.06
N GLY A 90 -3.93 -1.70 13.39
CA GLY A 90 -3.99 -0.27 13.13
C GLY A 90 -4.08 0.54 14.43
N LYS A 91 -3.60 1.79 14.38
CA LYS A 91 -3.47 2.68 15.55
C LYS A 91 -4.70 3.56 15.83
N ASN A 92 -5.83 3.29 15.19
CA ASN A 92 -7.05 4.05 15.44
C ASN A 92 -7.56 3.76 16.86
N PRO A 93 -7.82 4.78 17.70
CA PRO A 93 -8.29 4.57 19.06
C PRO A 93 -9.66 3.89 19.14
N ARG A 94 -10.44 3.87 18.05
CA ARG A 94 -11.72 3.17 18.03
C ARG A 94 -11.59 1.66 17.85
N SER A 95 -10.45 1.17 17.37
CA SER A 95 -10.20 -0.27 17.22
C SER A 95 -9.13 -0.80 18.17
N GLU A 96 -8.31 0.06 18.78
CA GLU A 96 -7.28 -0.29 19.78
C GLU A 96 -6.37 -1.48 19.37
N GLY A 97 -6.09 -1.61 18.07
CA GLY A 97 -5.30 -2.73 17.53
C GLY A 97 -6.03 -4.08 17.49
N ALA A 98 -7.35 -4.09 17.61
CA ALA A 98 -8.21 -5.27 17.56
C ALA A 98 -9.23 -5.20 16.40
N ALA A 99 -8.86 -4.55 15.27
CA ALA A 99 -9.70 -4.61 14.07
C ALA A 99 -9.64 -6.02 13.45
N ALA A 100 -10.62 -6.35 12.62
CA ALA A 100 -10.66 -7.65 11.94
C ALA A 100 -9.39 -7.91 11.11
N LEU A 101 -8.89 -9.15 11.19
CA LEU A 101 -7.76 -9.65 10.40
C LEU A 101 -8.22 -9.91 8.97
N LEU A 102 -7.92 -9.00 8.05
CA LEU A 102 -8.38 -9.09 6.66
C LEU A 102 -7.73 -10.27 5.92
N ARG A 103 -6.53 -10.69 6.32
CA ARG A 103 -5.84 -11.86 5.76
C ARG A 103 -6.61 -13.16 6.02
N GLU A 104 -7.34 -13.23 7.12
CA GLU A 104 -8.11 -14.40 7.55
C GLU A 104 -9.60 -14.29 7.17
N SER A 105 -9.98 -13.23 6.45
CA SER A 105 -11.36 -13.03 6.03
C SER A 105 -11.83 -14.14 5.09
N GLY A 106 -13.01 -14.70 5.36
CA GLY A 106 -13.72 -15.61 4.47
C GLY A 106 -14.75 -14.92 3.55
N LEU A 107 -14.77 -13.59 3.51
CA LEU A 107 -15.75 -12.84 2.70
C LEU A 107 -15.46 -12.95 1.20
N ASP A 108 -16.50 -13.06 0.40
CA ASP A 108 -16.43 -12.90 -1.05
C ASP A 108 -16.47 -11.40 -1.44
N ALA A 109 -16.44 -11.13 -2.75
CA ALA A 109 -16.45 -9.76 -3.25
C ALA A 109 -17.72 -9.00 -2.82
N GLN A 110 -18.89 -9.66 -2.87
CA GLN A 110 -20.17 -9.07 -2.47
C GLN A 110 -20.18 -8.70 -0.99
N GLY A 111 -19.70 -9.58 -0.11
CA GLY A 111 -19.63 -9.34 1.33
C GLY A 111 -18.69 -8.18 1.67
N PHE A 112 -17.54 -8.07 1.01
CA PHE A 112 -16.67 -6.90 1.17
C PHE A 112 -17.34 -5.61 0.68
N ILE A 113 -18.00 -5.64 -0.49
CA ILE A 113 -18.71 -4.48 -1.03
C ILE A 113 -19.78 -4.01 -0.05
N GLU A 114 -20.59 -4.91 0.51
CA GLU A 114 -21.64 -4.57 1.48
C GLU A 114 -21.04 -3.94 2.74
N ILE A 115 -20.08 -4.60 3.38
CA ILE A 115 -19.48 -4.14 4.63
C ILE A 115 -18.75 -2.80 4.46
N ILE A 116 -18.05 -2.58 3.35
CA ILE A 116 -17.40 -1.28 3.08
C ILE A 116 -18.45 -0.20 2.82
N SER A 117 -19.49 -0.51 2.05
CA SER A 117 -20.54 0.46 1.70
C SER A 117 -21.35 0.86 2.94
N CYS A 118 -21.73 -0.11 3.76
CA CYS A 118 -22.72 0.01 4.82
C CYS A 118 -22.11 0.08 6.23
N GLY A 119 -20.81 -0.16 6.38
CA GLY A 119 -20.20 -0.36 7.70
C GLY A 119 -20.76 -1.61 8.37
N ILE A 120 -20.43 -1.83 9.64
CA ILE A 120 -20.97 -2.95 10.41
C ILE A 120 -21.68 -2.39 11.65
N PRO A 121 -23.03 -2.46 11.72
CA PRO A 121 -23.81 -2.12 12.90
C PRO A 121 -23.26 -2.72 14.18
N GLY A 122 -23.24 -1.93 15.25
CA GLY A 122 -22.68 -2.34 16.55
C GLY A 122 -21.15 -2.37 16.63
N THR A 123 -20.43 -2.01 15.55
CA THR A 123 -18.96 -1.96 15.56
C THR A 123 -18.43 -0.55 15.24
N PRO A 124 -17.13 -0.30 15.49
CA PRO A 124 -16.46 0.92 15.04
C PRO A 124 -16.28 1.08 13.53
N MET A 125 -16.52 0.03 12.72
CA MET A 125 -16.30 0.08 11.27
C MET A 125 -17.34 1.00 10.60
N PRO A 126 -16.90 2.11 9.99
CA PRO A 126 -17.81 3.09 9.43
C PRO A 126 -18.38 2.65 8.08
N TYR A 127 -19.47 3.29 7.66
CA TYR A 127 -19.99 3.17 6.30
C TYR A 127 -19.30 4.16 5.35
N HIS A 128 -19.13 3.78 4.09
CA HIS A 128 -18.44 4.60 3.08
C HIS A 128 -19.31 4.98 1.87
N ASP A 129 -20.49 4.37 1.67
CA ASP A 129 -21.44 4.86 0.66
C ASP A 129 -22.18 6.10 1.21
N ALA A 130 -22.22 7.18 0.43
CA ALA A 130 -22.95 8.39 0.77
C ALA A 130 -24.49 8.18 0.84
N SER A 131 -24.99 7.06 0.32
CA SER A 131 -26.39 6.66 0.31
C SER A 131 -26.71 5.53 1.28
N ALA A 132 -25.74 5.04 2.06
CA ALA A 132 -25.98 4.00 3.06
C ALA A 132 -27.16 4.39 3.99
N TYR A 133 -28.09 3.46 4.16
CA TYR A 133 -29.29 3.57 5.00
C TYR A 133 -30.28 4.69 4.64
N LYS A 134 -30.17 5.29 3.45
CA LYS A 134 -31.23 6.14 2.88
C LYS A 134 -32.40 5.31 2.33
N ASP A 135 -32.09 4.07 1.97
CA ASP A 135 -33.01 2.99 1.59
C ASP A 135 -32.50 1.69 2.20
N ASP A 136 -33.15 0.57 1.87
CA ASP A 136 -32.98 -0.75 2.47
C ASP A 136 -31.81 -1.58 1.89
N ARG A 137 -30.97 -1.00 1.03
CA ARG A 137 -29.84 -1.72 0.41
C ARG A 137 -28.80 -2.25 1.41
N CYS A 138 -28.72 -1.64 2.59
CA CYS A 138 -27.75 -1.99 3.62
C CYS A 138 -28.41 -2.92 4.64
N TYR A 139 -28.15 -4.23 4.52
CA TYR A 139 -28.70 -5.26 5.42
C TYR A 139 -30.23 -5.30 5.49
N GLY A 140 -30.95 -4.78 4.49
CA GLY A 140 -32.42 -4.62 4.56
C GLY A 140 -32.88 -3.52 5.52
N MET A 141 -31.97 -2.65 5.96
CA MET A 141 -32.21 -1.63 6.98
C MET A 141 -32.12 -0.23 6.40
N THR A 142 -32.92 0.67 6.96
CA THR A 142 -32.90 2.10 6.76
C THR A 142 -32.46 2.82 8.04
N LYS A 143 -32.29 4.14 7.98
CA LYS A 143 -32.03 4.95 9.17
C LYS A 143 -33.11 4.77 10.26
N ALA A 144 -34.36 4.49 9.89
CA ALA A 144 -35.46 4.36 10.84
C ALA A 144 -35.34 3.10 11.72
N ASP A 145 -34.50 2.14 11.32
CA ASP A 145 -34.32 0.88 12.03
C ASP A 145 -33.24 0.95 13.13
N PHE A 146 -32.62 2.12 13.33
CA PHE A 146 -31.61 2.34 14.35
C PHE A 146 -32.14 3.20 15.50
N GLU A 147 -31.88 2.76 16.73
CA GLU A 147 -31.98 3.62 17.90
C GLU A 147 -30.93 4.75 17.84
N GLU A 148 -31.16 5.79 18.64
CA GLU A 148 -30.25 6.93 18.70
C GLU A 148 -28.81 6.47 19.06
N GLY A 149 -27.85 6.87 18.21
CA GLY A 149 -26.44 6.53 18.39
C GLY A 149 -26.03 5.12 17.97
N GLN A 150 -26.96 4.26 17.52
CA GLN A 150 -26.62 2.89 17.10
C GLN A 150 -26.27 2.76 15.61
N MET A 151 -26.62 3.77 14.81
CA MET A 151 -26.26 3.81 13.40
C MET A 151 -24.73 3.80 13.21
N PRO A 152 -24.18 3.01 12.27
CA PRO A 152 -22.77 3.08 11.94
C PRO A 152 -22.32 4.51 11.65
N HIS A 153 -21.13 4.86 12.13
CA HIS A 153 -20.59 6.20 11.89
C HIS A 153 -20.23 6.39 10.42
N LYS A 154 -20.37 7.62 9.92
CA LYS A 154 -19.96 7.94 8.55
C LYS A 154 -18.44 8.00 8.43
N GLY A 155 -17.91 7.25 7.48
CA GLY A 155 -16.50 7.32 7.05
C GLY A 155 -16.29 8.38 5.98
N LYS A 156 -15.11 8.37 5.35
CA LYS A 156 -14.91 9.16 4.14
C LYS A 156 -15.74 8.56 3.01
N SER A 157 -16.59 9.35 2.37
CA SER A 157 -17.41 8.86 1.26
C SER A 157 -16.53 8.34 0.11
N LEU A 158 -16.83 7.14 -0.38
CA LEU A 158 -16.18 6.52 -1.53
C LEU A 158 -17.16 6.41 -2.69
N LYS A 159 -16.64 6.48 -3.92
CA LYS A 159 -17.41 6.17 -5.12
C LYS A 159 -17.54 4.65 -5.27
N LYS A 160 -18.53 4.19 -6.02
CA LYS A 160 -18.73 2.75 -6.28
C LYS A 160 -17.48 2.12 -6.92
N GLU A 161 -16.87 2.80 -7.87
CA GLU A 161 -15.66 2.32 -8.58
C GLU A 161 -14.44 2.25 -7.65
N ASP A 162 -14.37 3.17 -6.67
CA ASP A 162 -13.33 3.16 -5.63
C ASP A 162 -13.52 1.99 -4.66
N ILE A 163 -14.76 1.66 -4.31
CA ILE A 163 -15.08 0.48 -3.48
C ILE A 163 -14.71 -0.80 -4.24
N ILE A 164 -15.08 -0.92 -5.51
CA ILE A 164 -14.70 -2.05 -6.36
C ILE A 164 -13.18 -2.22 -6.42
N SER A 165 -12.46 -1.12 -6.69
CA SER A 165 -11.00 -1.12 -6.74
C SER A 165 -10.36 -1.49 -5.39
N LEU A 166 -10.94 -1.01 -4.29
CA LEU A 166 -10.52 -1.35 -2.93
C LEU A 166 -10.70 -2.84 -2.63
N VAL A 167 -11.85 -3.43 -2.98
CA VAL A 167 -12.11 -4.85 -2.77
C VAL A 167 -11.16 -5.70 -3.60
N ALA A 168 -10.94 -5.35 -4.87
CA ALA A 168 -9.97 -6.05 -5.71
C ALA A 168 -8.57 -6.02 -5.09
N TYR A 169 -8.11 -4.87 -4.58
CA TYR A 169 -6.84 -4.78 -3.85
C TYR A 169 -6.81 -5.67 -2.60
N ILE A 170 -7.85 -5.66 -1.78
CA ILE A 170 -7.94 -6.51 -0.59
C ILE A 170 -7.84 -7.99 -0.98
N GLN A 171 -8.62 -8.46 -1.96
CA GLN A 171 -8.66 -9.86 -2.34
C GLN A 171 -7.37 -10.36 -2.99
N THR A 172 -6.66 -9.49 -3.72
CA THR A 172 -5.45 -9.87 -4.46
C THR A 172 -4.16 -9.67 -3.68
N HIS A 173 -4.11 -8.73 -2.71
CA HIS A 173 -2.88 -8.38 -1.99
C HIS A 173 -2.94 -8.62 -0.47
N ILE A 174 -4.11 -8.88 0.11
CA ILE A 174 -4.28 -9.03 1.55
C ILE A 174 -4.95 -10.36 1.91
N GLN A 175 -6.17 -10.59 1.43
CA GLN A 175 -6.98 -11.76 1.81
C GLN A 175 -6.29 -13.06 1.43
N GLY A 176 -6.28 -14.03 2.35
CA GLY A 176 -5.75 -15.37 2.12
C GLY A 176 -4.23 -15.44 1.94
N LYS A 177 -3.52 -14.29 1.92
CA LYS A 177 -2.07 -14.27 1.77
C LYS A 177 -1.37 -14.68 3.07
N PRO A 178 -0.20 -15.34 2.97
CA PRO A 178 0.65 -15.61 4.13
C PRO A 178 1.15 -14.30 4.77
N LYS A 179 2.01 -14.40 5.79
CA LYS A 179 2.63 -13.22 6.42
C LYS A 179 3.22 -12.28 5.37
N ALA A 180 2.94 -10.98 5.53
CA ALA A 180 3.34 -9.96 4.56
C ALA A 180 4.86 -9.94 4.33
N THR A 181 5.23 -9.80 3.07
CA THR A 181 6.61 -9.77 2.59
C THR A 181 7.11 -8.34 2.38
N TYR A 182 8.41 -8.19 2.08
CA TYR A 182 8.95 -6.89 1.65
C TYR A 182 8.26 -6.39 0.37
N GLU A 183 7.91 -7.27 -0.56
CA GLU A 183 7.24 -6.90 -1.81
C GLU A 183 5.84 -6.34 -1.56
N ASP A 184 5.04 -6.99 -0.69
CA ASP A 184 3.73 -6.48 -0.30
C ASP A 184 3.85 -5.09 0.36
N CYS A 185 4.88 -4.90 1.20
CA CYS A 185 5.17 -3.63 1.84
C CYS A 185 5.58 -2.56 0.82
N ALA A 186 6.46 -2.91 -0.12
CA ALA A 186 6.93 -2.01 -1.15
C ALA A 186 5.80 -1.59 -2.09
N PHE A 187 4.89 -2.51 -2.43
CA PHE A 187 3.69 -2.21 -3.19
C PHE A 187 2.82 -1.18 -2.47
N TYR A 188 2.58 -1.37 -1.16
CA TYR A 188 1.76 -0.45 -0.38
C TYR A 188 2.41 0.94 -0.19
N PHE A 189 3.68 0.99 0.21
CA PHE A 189 4.37 2.24 0.54
C PHE A 189 4.99 2.96 -0.67
N GLY A 190 5.08 2.29 -1.83
CA GLY A 190 5.59 2.84 -3.08
C GLY A 190 6.95 3.52 -2.90
N ALA A 191 7.05 4.79 -3.30
CA ALA A 191 8.29 5.58 -3.20
C ALA A 191 8.89 5.68 -1.78
N SER A 192 8.12 5.37 -0.72
CA SER A 192 8.60 5.37 0.66
C SER A 192 9.10 4.00 1.15
N ALA A 193 9.05 2.97 0.30
CA ALA A 193 9.33 1.58 0.67
C ALA A 193 10.68 1.37 1.35
N GLU A 194 11.75 1.98 0.84
CA GLU A 194 13.11 1.82 1.39
C GLU A 194 13.17 2.14 2.89
N LYS A 195 12.48 3.20 3.32
CA LYS A 195 12.40 3.58 4.73
C LYS A 195 11.31 2.81 5.47
N ALA A 196 10.12 2.72 4.90
CA ALA A 196 8.94 2.16 5.56
C ALA A 196 9.06 0.64 5.78
N CYS A 197 9.73 -0.06 4.88
CA CYS A 197 9.82 -1.52 4.82
C CYS A 197 11.17 -2.07 5.29
N ALA A 198 12.09 -1.21 5.77
CA ALA A 198 13.43 -1.61 6.21
C ALA A 198 13.41 -2.73 7.27
N PHE A 199 12.35 -2.79 8.09
CA PHE A 199 12.19 -3.82 9.13
C PHE A 199 12.01 -5.24 8.58
N LEU A 200 11.69 -5.40 7.29
CA LEU A 200 11.48 -6.68 6.61
C LEU A 200 12.73 -7.21 5.89
N LYS A 201 13.81 -6.43 5.78
CA LYS A 201 15.05 -6.82 5.06
C LYS A 201 16.00 -7.71 5.90
N LYS A 202 15.50 -8.36 6.95
CA LYS A 202 16.32 -9.12 7.91
C LYS A 202 16.30 -10.62 7.65
#